data_AF-A0A484AZH1-F1
#
_entry.id   AF-A0A484AZH1-F1
#
_cell.length_a   1.000
_cell.length_b   1.000
_cell.length_c   1.000
_cell.angle_alpha   90.00
_cell.angle_beta   90.00
_cell.angle_gamma   90.00
#
_symmetry.space_group_name_H-M   'P 1'
#
loop_
_entity.id
_entity.type
_entity.pdbx_description
1 polymer ?
#
loop_
_entity_poly.entity_id
_entity_poly.type
_entity_poly.pdbx_seq_one_letter_code
_entity_poly.pdbx_strand_id
1 'polypeptide(L)'
;MKLNRQVDDNRQFLGNALTDEELELERQQNENAKYSFGTKVDDEINDGAFERTETRDGTKVTGKYSYSDGYVRRTVEYEADENGYRVVKEDMEVIGDGPQFNPDGQADIAGSLIGQYSIKLDNSDTKQHYKDIRQ
;
A
#
# COMPACT_ATOMS: atom_id res chain seq x y z
N MET A 1 19.48 28.34 -58.91
CA MET A 1 18.76 27.30 -58.15
C MET A 1 19.25 27.34 -56.71
N LYS A 2 18.39 27.69 -55.75
CA LYS A 2 18.64 27.46 -54.32
C LYS A 2 17.47 26.61 -53.82
N LEU A 3 17.81 25.42 -53.33
CA LEU A 3 16.86 24.42 -52.87
C LEU A 3 16.36 24.84 -51.48
N ASN A 4 15.08 25.19 -51.36
CA ASN A 4 14.42 25.32 -50.07
C ASN A 4 14.29 23.92 -49.47
N ARG A 5 14.96 23.67 -48.35
CA ARG A 5 14.77 22.45 -47.56
C ARG A 5 13.54 22.67 -46.68
N GLN A 6 12.39 22.20 -47.15
CA GLN A 6 11.19 22.07 -46.34
C GLN A 6 11.47 21.00 -45.29
N VAL A 7 11.48 21.39 -44.02
CA VAL A 7 11.50 20.43 -42.91
C VAL A 7 10.04 20.16 -42.63
N ASP A 8 9.58 18.98 -43.03
CA ASP A 8 8.22 18.52 -42.79
C ASP A 8 7.96 18.47 -41.28
N ASP A 9 6.98 19.25 -40.84
CA ASP A 9 6.43 19.26 -39.48
C ASP A 9 5.77 17.91 -39.19
N ASN A 10 6.58 16.92 -38.84
CA ASN A 10 6.12 15.64 -38.34
C ASN A 10 5.76 15.78 -36.84
N ARG A 11 4.76 16.63 -36.55
CA ARG A 11 4.12 16.79 -35.23
C ARG A 11 2.91 15.87 -35.08
N GLN A 12 3.05 14.61 -35.48
CA GLN A 12 2.08 13.57 -35.11
C GLN A 12 2.81 12.67 -34.11
N PHE A 13 2.17 12.30 -33.00
CA PHE A 13 2.66 11.44 -31.90
C PHE A 13 3.14 12.08 -30.58
N LEU A 14 2.72 13.30 -30.24
CA LEU A 14 2.68 13.71 -28.83
C LEU A 14 1.21 13.81 -28.42
N GLY A 15 0.81 13.04 -27.41
CA GLY A 15 -0.55 13.09 -26.87
C GLY A 15 -0.96 14.54 -26.61
N ASN A 16 -2.19 14.89 -26.97
CA ASN A 16 -2.71 16.25 -26.84
C ASN A 16 -2.38 16.79 -25.44
N ALA A 17 -1.70 17.94 -25.38
CA ALA A 17 -1.55 18.68 -24.14
C ALA A 17 -2.95 19.02 -23.61
N LEU A 18 -3.14 18.87 -22.30
CA LEU A 18 -4.38 19.27 -21.63
C LEU A 18 -4.64 20.76 -21.92
N THR A 19 -5.89 21.07 -22.20
CA THR A 19 -6.38 22.45 -22.28
C THR A 19 -6.35 23.11 -20.89
N ASP A 20 -6.35 24.44 -20.86
CA ASP A 20 -6.40 25.19 -19.59
C ASP A 20 -7.64 24.84 -18.75
N GLU A 21 -8.76 24.50 -19.42
CA GLU A 21 -9.99 24.06 -18.77
C GLU A 21 -9.82 22.69 -18.11
N GLU A 22 -9.17 21.73 -18.78
CA GLU A 22 -8.90 20.40 -18.22
C GLU A 22 -7.93 20.47 -17.04
N LEU A 23 -6.90 21.33 -17.11
CA LEU A 23 -5.97 21.57 -16.00
C LEU A 23 -6.68 22.14 -14.76
N GLU A 24 -7.59 23.08 -14.96
CA GLU A 24 -8.37 23.66 -13.88
C GLU A 24 -9.34 22.64 -13.27
N LEU A 25 -9.97 21.80 -14.09
CA LEU A 25 -10.81 20.69 -13.61
C LEU A 25 -10.00 19.68 -12.79
N GLU A 26 -8.80 19.30 -13.26
CA GLU A 26 -7.91 18.40 -12.53
C GLU A 26 -7.49 18.99 -11.18
N ARG A 27 -7.13 20.28 -11.15
CA ARG A 27 -6.80 21.00 -9.91
C ARG A 27 -7.98 20.95 -8.92
N GLN A 28 -9.18 21.29 -9.39
CA GLN A 28 -10.39 21.26 -8.56
C GLN A 28 -10.70 19.85 -8.05
N GLN A 29 -10.52 18.82 -8.87
CA GLN A 29 -10.72 17.43 -8.44
C GLN A 29 -9.72 17.03 -7.36
N ASN A 30 -8.44 17.38 -7.55
CA ASN A 30 -7.38 17.08 -6.59
C ASN A 30 -7.56 17.79 -5.24
N GLU A 31 -7.97 19.06 -5.25
CA GLU A 31 -8.24 19.86 -4.04
C GLU A 31 -9.46 19.39 -3.26
N ASN A 32 -10.44 18.76 -3.94
CA ASN A 32 -11.66 18.26 -3.32
C ASN A 32 -11.63 16.75 -3.03
N ALA A 33 -10.58 16.04 -3.45
CA ALA A 33 -10.47 14.60 -3.25
C ALA A 33 -10.35 14.24 -1.78
N LYS A 34 -11.24 13.37 -1.30
CA LYS A 34 -11.24 12.86 0.08
C LYS A 34 -11.46 11.36 0.10
N TYR A 35 -10.67 10.66 0.90
CA TYR A 35 -10.92 9.27 1.24
C TYR A 35 -10.34 8.93 2.60
N SER A 36 -10.79 7.82 3.16
CA SER A 36 -10.12 7.17 4.28
C SER A 36 -10.29 5.68 4.16
N PHE A 37 -9.23 4.93 4.46
CA PHE A 37 -9.30 3.48 4.51
C PHE A 37 -8.43 2.93 5.65
N GLY A 38 -8.77 1.72 6.05
CA GLY A 38 -7.99 0.96 7.01
C GLY A 38 -8.01 -0.52 6.65
N THR A 39 -6.88 -1.20 6.87
CA THR A 39 -6.76 -2.65 6.74
C THR A 39 -5.92 -3.19 7.89
N LYS A 40 -6.32 -4.34 8.43
CA LYS A 40 -5.59 -5.09 9.44
C LYS A 40 -5.57 -6.57 9.06
N VAL A 41 -4.42 -7.20 9.27
CA VAL A 41 -4.20 -8.64 9.27
C VAL A 41 -3.57 -8.99 10.62
N ASP A 42 -4.19 -9.90 11.34
CA ASP A 42 -3.69 -10.48 12.59
C ASP A 42 -3.52 -11.99 12.35
N ASP A 43 -2.28 -12.46 12.16
CA ASP A 43 -1.98 -13.85 11.82
C ASP A 43 -1.43 -14.61 13.03
N GLU A 44 -2.31 -15.31 13.75
CA GLU A 44 -1.94 -16.17 14.87
C GLU A 44 -1.39 -17.54 14.41
N ILE A 45 -1.24 -17.80 13.10
CA ILE A 45 -0.64 -19.03 12.57
C ILE A 45 0.89 -18.92 12.56
N ASN A 46 1.44 -17.74 12.26
CA ASN A 46 2.88 -17.48 12.19
C ASN A 46 3.30 -16.17 12.88
N ASP A 47 2.52 -15.69 13.87
CA ASP A 47 2.75 -14.45 14.61
C ASP A 47 2.98 -13.18 13.74
N GLY A 48 2.40 -13.19 12.54
CA GLY A 48 2.49 -12.06 11.61
C GLY A 48 1.41 -11.03 11.90
N ALA A 49 1.72 -9.74 11.76
CA ALA A 49 0.66 -8.74 11.73
C ALA A 49 0.96 -7.61 10.76
N PHE A 50 -0.09 -7.09 10.12
CA PHE A 50 -0.01 -5.93 9.25
C PHE A 50 -1.18 -5.00 9.52
N GLU A 51 -0.92 -3.73 9.73
CA GLU A 51 -1.96 -2.71 9.83
C GLU A 51 -1.61 -1.52 8.93
N ARG A 52 -2.62 -0.92 8.31
CA ARG A 52 -2.47 0.33 7.58
C ARG A 52 -3.72 1.17 7.71
N THR A 53 -3.54 2.46 7.93
CA THR A 53 -4.61 3.46 7.87
C THR A 53 -4.12 4.66 7.09
N GLU A 54 -4.95 5.18 6.20
CA GLU A 54 -4.61 6.36 5.41
C GLU A 54 -5.86 7.23 5.20
N THR A 55 -5.65 8.53 5.29
CA THR A 55 -6.65 9.56 5.03
C THR A 55 -6.08 10.55 4.05
N ARG A 56 -6.88 10.90 3.04
CA ARG A 56 -6.64 12.03 2.15
C ARG A 56 -7.68 13.11 2.41
N ASP A 57 -7.20 14.34 2.53
CA ASP A 57 -8.01 15.55 2.52
C ASP A 57 -7.39 16.58 1.57
N GLY A 58 -8.01 16.75 0.39
CA GLY A 58 -7.51 17.61 -0.67
C GLY A 58 -6.13 17.17 -1.14
N THR A 59 -5.15 18.07 -1.09
CA THR A 59 -3.77 17.81 -1.50
C THR A 59 -2.93 17.10 -0.44
N LYS A 60 -3.46 16.91 0.78
CA LYS A 60 -2.74 16.27 1.88
C LYS A 60 -3.17 14.83 2.10
N VAL A 61 -2.19 13.94 2.21
CA VAL A 61 -2.35 12.55 2.65
C VAL A 61 -1.59 12.36 3.95
N THR A 62 -2.22 11.73 4.93
CA THR A 62 -1.56 11.25 6.14
C THR A 62 -1.90 9.79 6.35
N GLY A 63 -0.93 9.00 6.78
CA GLY A 63 -1.19 7.61 7.08
C GLY A 63 -0.14 7.02 7.99
N LYS A 64 -0.39 5.77 8.36
CA LYS A 64 0.58 4.94 9.04
C LYS A 64 0.43 3.50 8.59
N TYR A 65 1.52 2.77 8.66
CA TYR A 65 1.47 1.31 8.59
C TYR A 65 2.29 0.72 9.72
N SER A 66 1.91 -0.48 10.16
CA SER A 66 2.71 -1.30 11.03
C SER A 66 2.86 -2.71 10.48
N TYR A 67 4.02 -3.30 10.71
CA TYR A 67 4.36 -4.66 10.33
C TYR A 67 5.00 -5.38 11.52
N SER A 68 4.64 -6.64 11.70
CA SER A 68 5.19 -7.56 12.69
C SER A 68 5.56 -8.90 12.05
N ASP A 69 6.71 -9.44 12.44
CA ASP A 69 7.18 -10.78 12.09
C ASP A 69 7.23 -11.74 13.30
N GLY A 70 6.68 -11.34 14.45
CA GLY A 70 6.74 -12.09 15.70
C GLY A 70 7.98 -11.82 16.56
N TYR A 71 9.06 -11.28 15.99
CA TYR A 71 10.21 -10.77 16.75
C TYR A 71 10.02 -9.28 17.06
N VAL A 72 9.74 -8.51 16.03
CA VAL A 72 9.67 -7.04 16.10
C VAL A 72 8.44 -6.50 15.43
N ARG A 73 7.92 -5.40 15.97
CA ARG A 73 6.93 -4.56 15.33
C ARG A 73 7.56 -3.25 14.91
N ARG A 74 7.42 -2.91 13.62
CA ARG A 74 7.81 -1.59 13.09
C ARG A 74 6.55 -0.81 12.75
N THR A 75 6.52 0.46 13.13
CA THR A 75 5.44 1.39 12.78
C THR A 75 6.04 2.62 12.11
N VAL A 76 5.47 3.01 10.97
CA VAL A 76 5.88 4.19 10.22
C VAL A 76 4.66 5.08 10.03
N GLU A 77 4.79 6.35 10.42
CA GLU A 77 3.82 7.40 10.14
C GLU A 77 4.37 8.28 9.02
N TYR A 78 3.52 8.63 8.06
CA TYR A 78 3.90 9.37 6.87
C TYR A 78 2.89 10.43 6.49
N GLU A 79 3.35 11.43 5.76
CA GLU A 79 2.51 12.39 5.08
C GLU A 79 3.00 12.66 3.67
N ALA A 80 2.09 13.07 2.79
CA ALA A 80 2.40 13.56 1.46
C ALA A 80 1.56 14.81 1.18
N ASP A 81 2.21 15.84 0.65
CA ASP A 81 1.59 17.10 0.24
C ASP A 81 2.36 17.72 -0.93
N GLU A 82 2.26 19.03 -1.13
CA GLU A 82 2.97 19.79 -2.15
C GLU A 82 4.50 19.62 -2.11
N ASN A 83 5.07 19.27 -0.95
CA ASN A 83 6.49 19.01 -0.76
C ASN A 83 6.87 17.54 -1.00
N GLY A 84 5.92 16.71 -1.46
CA GLY A 84 6.11 15.28 -1.69
C GLY A 84 5.94 14.43 -0.42
N TYR A 85 6.27 13.15 -0.57
CA TYR A 85 6.16 12.15 0.48
C TYR A 85 7.30 12.24 1.51
N ARG A 86 6.97 12.06 2.78
CA ARG A 86 7.95 11.98 3.87
C ARG A 86 7.46 11.10 5.02
N VAL A 87 8.40 10.42 5.66
CA VAL A 87 8.19 9.76 6.95
C VAL A 87 8.31 10.83 8.04
N VAL A 88 7.31 10.91 8.92
CA VAL A 88 7.29 11.86 10.03
C VAL A 88 7.63 11.21 11.37
N LYS A 89 7.46 9.88 11.47
CA LYS A 89 7.80 9.09 12.65
C LYS A 89 8.04 7.64 12.29
N GLU A 90 9.01 7.02 12.96
CA GLU A 90 9.29 5.60 12.87
C GLU A 90 9.57 5.07 14.27
N ASP A 91 8.88 3.98 14.64
CA ASP A 91 9.05 3.29 15.90
C ASP A 91 9.32 1.81 15.65
N MET A 92 10.16 1.21 16.51
CA MET A 92 10.42 -0.22 16.52
C MET A 92 10.31 -0.75 17.94
N GLU A 93 9.61 -1.87 18.09
CA GLU A 93 9.37 -2.54 19.36
C GLU A 93 9.73 -4.03 19.22
N VAL A 94 10.42 -4.59 20.21
CA VAL A 94 10.59 -6.05 20.33
C VAL A 94 9.34 -6.60 21.01
N ILE A 95 8.65 -7.52 20.35
CA ILE A 95 7.32 -7.98 20.76
C ILE A 95 7.27 -9.47 21.14
N GLY A 96 8.34 -10.22 20.86
CA GLY A 96 8.40 -11.63 21.16
C GLY A 96 9.64 -12.31 20.61
N ASP A 97 9.62 -13.64 20.67
CA ASP A 97 10.65 -14.54 20.13
C ASP A 97 10.09 -15.35 18.93
N GLY A 98 9.01 -14.85 18.30
CA GLY A 98 8.30 -15.47 17.17
C GLY A 98 9.04 -15.25 15.84
N PRO A 99 8.65 -15.85 14.70
CA PRO A 99 7.36 -16.49 14.49
C PRO A 99 7.34 -17.92 15.02
N GLN A 100 6.31 -18.24 15.80
CA GLN A 100 6.00 -19.59 16.24
C GLN A 100 4.84 -20.13 15.39
N PHE A 101 5.03 -21.30 14.80
CA PHE A 101 3.98 -21.93 14.00
C PHE A 101 2.88 -22.51 14.89
N ASN A 102 1.65 -22.07 14.68
CA ASN A 102 0.47 -22.57 15.38
C ASN A 102 -0.54 -23.17 14.38
N PRO A 103 -0.62 -24.50 14.26
CA PRO A 103 -1.52 -25.16 13.30
C PRO A 103 -3.02 -24.98 13.63
N ASP A 104 -3.34 -24.60 14.87
CA ASP A 104 -4.70 -24.29 15.33
C ASP A 104 -5.00 -22.78 15.26
N GLY A 105 -4.03 -21.98 14.83
CA GLY A 105 -4.13 -20.53 14.70
C GLY A 105 -5.12 -20.08 13.62
N GLN A 106 -5.48 -18.80 13.70
CA GLN A 106 -6.39 -18.14 12.77
C GLN A 106 -5.78 -16.82 12.31
N ALA A 107 -5.92 -16.53 11.02
CA ALA A 107 -5.62 -15.21 10.49
C ALA A 107 -6.91 -14.40 10.38
N ASP A 108 -6.99 -13.29 11.09
CA ASP A 108 -8.11 -12.35 11.04
C ASP A 108 -7.79 -11.17 10.13
N ILE A 109 -8.66 -10.95 9.14
CA ILE A 109 -8.53 -9.86 8.18
C ILE A 109 -9.72 -8.93 8.36
N ALA A 110 -9.43 -7.64 8.49
CA ALA A 110 -10.44 -6.60 8.49
C ALA A 110 -10.02 -5.46 7.56
N GLY A 111 -10.96 -4.89 6.82
CA GLY A 111 -10.71 -3.67 6.08
C GLY A 111 -11.98 -2.89 5.75
N SER A 112 -11.84 -1.57 5.65
CA SER A 112 -12.96 -0.65 5.48
C SER A 112 -13.81 -0.90 4.23
N LEU A 113 -13.23 -1.51 3.19
CA LEU A 113 -13.90 -1.83 1.92
C LEU A 113 -14.19 -3.32 1.72
N ILE A 114 -13.58 -4.19 2.53
CA ILE A 114 -13.61 -5.65 2.35
C ILE A 114 -14.37 -6.37 3.48
N GLY A 115 -14.77 -5.65 4.53
CA GLY A 115 -15.41 -6.22 5.71
C GLY A 115 -14.41 -6.96 6.58
N GLN A 116 -14.89 -8.00 7.28
CA GLN A 116 -14.09 -8.84 8.15
C GLN A 116 -14.29 -10.31 7.78
N TYR A 117 -13.20 -11.06 7.74
CA TYR A 117 -13.23 -12.51 7.55
C TYR A 117 -11.98 -13.13 8.19
N SER A 118 -11.99 -14.45 8.28
CA SER A 118 -10.92 -15.19 8.92
C SER A 118 -10.50 -16.40 8.09
N ILE A 119 -9.23 -16.76 8.17
CA ILE A 119 -8.63 -17.90 7.49
C ILE A 119 -8.07 -18.85 8.53
N LYS A 120 -8.31 -20.15 8.35
CA LYS A 120 -7.68 -21.22 9.13
C LYS A 120 -6.99 -22.18 8.18
N LEU A 121 -5.98 -22.88 8.69
CA LEU A 121 -5.39 -24.00 7.96
C LEU A 121 -6.41 -25.13 7.85
N ASP A 122 -6.47 -25.73 6.65
CA ASP A 122 -7.20 -26.97 6.44
C ASP A 122 -6.30 -28.15 6.84
N ASN A 123 -6.54 -28.69 8.03
CA ASN A 123 -5.77 -29.81 8.58
C ASN A 123 -6.33 -31.18 8.13
N SER A 124 -7.25 -31.22 7.15
CA SER A 124 -7.81 -32.48 6.62
C SER A 124 -6.92 -33.14 5.56
N ASP A 125 -6.01 -32.39 4.91
CA ASP A 125 -4.99 -32.94 4.03
C ASP A 125 -3.71 -33.23 4.86
N THR A 126 -3.23 -34.48 4.77
CA THR A 126 -2.03 -34.92 5.52
C THR A 126 -0.73 -34.56 4.81
N LYS A 127 -0.79 -33.81 3.69
CA LYS A 127 0.39 -33.31 2.99
C LYS A 127 1.05 -32.18 3.78
N GLN A 128 2.33 -32.35 4.06
CA GLN A 128 3.19 -31.31 4.63
C GLN A 128 3.10 -30.03 3.78
N HIS A 129 2.60 -28.94 4.35
CA HIS A 129 2.46 -27.64 3.65
C HIS A 129 3.68 -26.72 3.78
N TYR A 130 4.77 -27.18 4.41
CA TYR A 130 6.05 -26.47 4.46
C TYR A 130 7.13 -27.20 3.66
N LYS A 131 8.01 -26.44 3.02
CA LYS A 131 9.28 -26.98 2.52
C LYS A 131 10.23 -27.14 3.69
N ASP A 132 10.67 -28.36 3.94
CA ASP A 132 11.75 -28.64 4.88
C ASP A 132 13.05 -28.05 4.30
N ILE A 133 13.67 -27.10 5.00
CA ILE A 133 14.85 -26.36 4.54
C ILE A 133 16.15 -27.21 4.67
N ARG A 134 16.00 -28.49 5.04
CA ARG A 134 17.09 -29.42 5.36
C ARG A 134 17.22 -30.60 4.40
N GLN A 135 16.69 -30.50 3.17
CA GLN A 135 16.95 -31.48 2.10
C GLN A 135 17.92 -30.94 1.06
#